data_AF-A0A1V4RZE1-F1
#
_entry.id   AF-A0A1V4RZE1-F1
#
_cell.length_a   1.000
_cell.length_b   1.000
_cell.length_c   1.000
_cell.angle_alpha   90.00
_cell.angle_beta   90.00
_cell.angle_gamma   90.00
#
_symmetry.space_group_name_H-M   'P 1'
#
loop_
_entity.id
_entity.type
_entity.pdbx_description
1 polymer ?
#
loop_
_entity_poly.entity_id
_entity_poly.type
_entity_poly.pdbx_seq_one_letter_code
_entity_poly.pdbx_strand_id
1 'polypeptide(L)'
;MFVYIKLFLTAVFWGGTFIAGRVVAKDVGPFAASFLRFAIASVFLLFITWRVDRKLPALKRAQIIPVILLGMTGVFAYNVLFFKGLKIIEAGRASLIIANNPIFITLFASYFFKEKLNPIKVTGIIISVIGAIIVISRGNPIELLNGNVGWGELYIFCCVLTWVAYTLIGKAIMTELSPIVSVSYSSAVGAVALFVPAYFEGMMRDLVHYSTADWFGIFYLGFFGTVLGFVWYYQGIKIIGPMKASQFLNFVPISAVLLAFFMLGESITLSLLVGTIFVISGVYLTNRADA
;
A
#
# COMPACT_ATOMS: atom_id res chain seq x y z
N MET A 1 -16.37 1.46 15.13
CA MET A 1 -15.13 1.54 15.93
C MET A 1 -14.05 0.55 15.47
N PHE A 2 -14.29 -0.77 15.47
CA PHE A 2 -13.28 -1.78 15.09
C PHE A 2 -12.60 -1.58 13.71
N VAL A 3 -13.33 -1.07 12.71
CA VAL A 3 -12.77 -0.83 11.37
C VAL A 3 -11.70 0.26 11.37
N TYR A 4 -11.93 1.34 12.12
CA TYR A 4 -10.98 2.44 12.23
C TYR A 4 -9.69 2.01 12.93
N ILE A 5 -9.81 1.18 13.98
CA ILE A 5 -8.65 0.59 14.66
C ILE A 5 -7.84 -0.29 13.69
N LYS A 6 -8.53 -1.16 12.92
CA LYS A 6 -7.86 -1.98 11.90
C LYS A 6 -7.12 -1.15 10.87
N LEU A 7 -7.74 -0.10 10.33
CA LEU A 7 -7.10 0.78 9.34
C LEU A 7 -5.91 1.56 9.90
N PHE A 8 -6.01 2.03 11.15
CA PHE A 8 -4.89 2.66 11.84
C PHE A 8 -3.73 1.67 12.04
N LEU A 9 -4.01 0.46 12.53
CA LEU A 9 -2.99 -0.58 12.68
C LEU A 9 -2.39 -1.02 11.33
N THR A 10 -3.19 -1.04 10.24
CA THR A 10 -2.68 -1.23 8.89
C THR A 10 -1.64 -0.17 8.54
N ALA A 11 -1.92 1.10 8.84
CA ALA A 11 -0.98 2.18 8.59
C ALA A 11 0.32 2.03 9.41
N VAL A 12 0.21 1.56 10.66
CA VAL A 12 1.37 1.24 11.51
C VAL A 12 2.21 0.10 10.91
N PHE A 13 1.56 -1.00 10.52
CA PHE A 13 2.26 -2.13 9.91
C PHE A 13 2.93 -1.75 8.60
N TRP A 14 2.26 -0.98 7.76
CA TRP A 14 2.82 -0.43 6.52
C TRP A 14 3.96 0.55 6.80
N GLY A 15 3.89 1.36 7.85
CA GLY A 15 5.03 2.17 8.31
C GLY A 15 6.25 1.30 8.62
N GLY A 16 6.06 0.19 9.33
CA GLY A 16 7.13 -0.78 9.61
C GLY A 16 7.67 -1.50 8.37
N THR A 17 6.89 -1.58 7.28
CA THR A 17 7.39 -2.20 6.03
C THR A 17 8.53 -1.41 5.40
N PHE A 18 8.66 -0.10 5.67
CA PHE A 18 9.81 0.68 5.23
C PHE A 18 11.11 0.25 5.93
N ILE A 19 11.03 -0.09 7.22
CA ILE A 19 12.17 -0.55 8.01
C ILE A 19 12.56 -1.96 7.57
N ALA A 20 11.59 -2.88 7.52
CA ALA A 20 11.81 -4.25 7.04
C ALA A 20 12.31 -4.27 5.59
N GLY A 21 11.76 -3.41 4.73
CA GLY A 21 12.20 -3.24 3.35
C GLY A 21 13.63 -2.74 3.23
N ARG A 22 14.08 -1.82 4.10
CA ARG A 22 15.47 -1.35 4.15
C ARG A 22 16.46 -2.45 4.52
N VAL A 23 16.06 -3.39 5.39
CA VAL A 23 16.87 -4.57 5.74
C VAL A 23 16.97 -5.49 4.52
N VAL A 24 15.83 -5.91 3.99
CA VAL A 24 15.74 -6.85 2.85
C VAL A 24 16.43 -6.31 1.60
N ALA A 25 16.34 -5.00 1.33
CA ALA A 25 16.93 -4.39 0.13
C ALA A 25 18.46 -4.36 0.11
N LYS A 26 19.15 -4.74 1.20
CA LYS A 26 20.62 -4.85 1.22
C LYS A 26 21.10 -6.07 0.46
N ASP A 27 20.41 -7.19 0.65
CA ASP A 27 20.88 -8.51 0.22
C ASP A 27 19.92 -9.18 -0.78
N VAL A 28 18.66 -8.70 -0.87
CA VAL A 28 17.62 -9.29 -1.73
C VAL A 28 17.20 -8.32 -2.81
N GLY A 29 17.26 -8.79 -4.06
CA GLY A 29 16.80 -8.02 -5.22
C GLY A 29 15.32 -7.62 -5.13
N PRO A 30 14.92 -6.46 -5.68
CA PRO A 30 13.55 -5.94 -5.57
C PRO A 30 12.45 -6.89 -6.08
N PHE A 31 12.66 -7.60 -7.19
CA PHE A 31 11.65 -8.54 -7.71
C PHE A 31 11.61 -9.82 -6.88
N ALA A 32 12.77 -10.31 -6.43
CA ALA A 32 12.87 -11.43 -5.49
C ALA A 32 12.16 -11.11 -4.16
N ALA A 33 12.43 -9.95 -3.57
CA ALA A 33 11.81 -9.49 -2.32
C ALA A 33 10.28 -9.40 -2.46
N SER A 34 9.78 -8.83 -3.56
CA SER A 34 8.34 -8.75 -3.81
C SER A 34 7.72 -10.11 -4.09
N PHE A 35 8.36 -10.96 -4.90
CA PHE A 35 7.89 -12.33 -5.12
C PHE A 35 7.78 -13.10 -3.79
N LEU A 36 8.85 -13.13 -2.98
CA LEU A 36 8.87 -13.87 -1.72
C LEU A 36 7.85 -13.31 -0.72
N ARG A 37 7.71 -11.98 -0.63
CA ARG A 37 6.67 -11.31 0.15
C ARG A 37 5.28 -11.82 -0.23
N PHE A 38 4.93 -11.79 -1.52
CA PHE A 38 3.60 -12.18 -1.99
C PHE A 38 3.41 -13.70 -1.98
N ALA A 39 4.46 -14.50 -2.16
CA ALA A 39 4.41 -15.95 -2.03
C ALA A 39 4.08 -16.36 -0.59
N ILE A 40 4.80 -15.81 0.40
CA ILE A 40 4.48 -16.01 1.83
C ILE A 40 3.05 -15.56 2.12
N ALA A 41 2.68 -14.35 1.68
CA ALA A 41 1.34 -13.83 1.88
C ALA A 41 0.27 -14.77 1.30
N SER A 42 0.46 -15.26 0.07
CA SER A 42 -0.47 -16.19 -0.59
C SER A 42 -0.62 -17.49 0.16
N VAL A 43 0.46 -18.08 0.68
CA VAL A 43 0.38 -19.31 1.50
C VAL A 43 -0.49 -19.08 2.73
N PHE A 44 -0.22 -18.01 3.49
CA PHE A 44 -1.01 -17.69 4.68
C PHE A 44 -2.47 -17.34 4.34
N LEU A 45 -2.69 -16.55 3.30
CA LEU A 45 -4.03 -16.11 2.89
C LEU A 45 -4.89 -17.27 2.39
N LEU A 46 -4.33 -18.16 1.57
CA LEU A 46 -5.02 -19.37 1.11
C LEU A 46 -5.31 -20.31 2.28
N PHE A 47 -4.36 -20.47 3.21
CA PHE A 47 -4.57 -21.27 4.42
C PHE A 47 -5.68 -20.69 5.30
N ILE A 48 -5.66 -19.38 5.58
CA ILE A 48 -6.70 -18.73 6.39
C ILE A 48 -8.05 -18.81 5.68
N THR A 49 -8.10 -18.57 4.36
CA THR A 49 -9.33 -18.71 3.56
C THR A 49 -9.88 -20.14 3.67
N TRP A 50 -9.03 -21.15 3.51
CA TRP A 50 -9.43 -22.55 3.67
C TRP A 50 -9.93 -22.85 5.09
N ARG A 51 -9.33 -22.30 6.14
CA ARG A 51 -9.77 -22.49 7.53
C ARG A 51 -11.10 -21.81 7.84
N VAL A 52 -11.31 -20.61 7.31
CA VAL A 52 -12.54 -19.82 7.54
C VAL A 52 -13.71 -20.39 6.74
N ASP A 53 -13.51 -20.64 5.44
CA ASP A 53 -14.58 -21.05 4.54
C ASP A 53 -14.72 -22.59 4.44
N ARG A 54 -13.82 -23.34 5.11
CA ARG A 54 -13.67 -24.82 5.03
C ARG A 54 -13.41 -25.37 3.62
N LYS A 55 -13.26 -24.49 2.63
CA LYS A 55 -12.93 -24.76 1.23
C LYS A 55 -12.34 -23.50 0.61
N LEU A 56 -11.62 -23.64 -0.50
CA LEU A 56 -11.27 -22.49 -1.32
C LEU A 56 -12.47 -22.14 -2.21
N PRO A 57 -13.07 -20.94 -2.09
CA PRO A 57 -14.24 -20.58 -2.87
C PRO A 57 -13.94 -20.56 -4.38
N ALA A 58 -14.60 -21.43 -5.13
CA ALA A 58 -14.45 -21.45 -6.58
C ALA A 58 -14.90 -20.10 -7.18
N LEU A 59 -14.04 -19.51 -8.01
CA LEU A 59 -14.35 -18.27 -8.72
C LEU A 59 -15.35 -18.55 -9.85
N LYS A 60 -16.41 -17.73 -9.91
CA LYS A 60 -17.30 -17.71 -11.08
C LYS A 60 -16.55 -17.16 -12.28
N ARG A 61 -16.95 -17.53 -13.51
CA ARG A 61 -16.32 -17.02 -14.75
C ARG A 61 -16.22 -15.49 -14.78
N ALA A 62 -17.26 -14.80 -14.30
CA ALA A 62 -17.28 -13.33 -14.20
C ALA A 62 -16.25 -12.74 -13.21
N GLN A 63 -15.77 -13.52 -12.24
CA GLN A 63 -14.85 -13.08 -11.20
C GLN A 63 -13.37 -13.33 -11.58
N ILE A 64 -13.10 -14.21 -12.54
CA ILE A 64 -11.74 -14.57 -12.95
C ILE A 64 -10.97 -13.35 -13.47
N ILE A 65 -11.53 -12.62 -14.44
CA ILE A 65 -10.87 -11.45 -15.03
C ILE A 65 -10.64 -10.36 -13.97
N PRO A 66 -11.63 -9.95 -13.16
CA PRO A 66 -11.41 -9.00 -12.07
C PRO A 66 -10.32 -9.42 -11.08
N VAL A 67 -10.27 -10.70 -10.67
CA VAL A 67 -9.22 -11.21 -9.77
C VAL A 67 -7.85 -11.14 -10.41
N ILE A 68 -7.73 -11.48 -11.69
CA ILE A 68 -6.48 -11.35 -12.43
C ILE A 68 -6.06 -9.88 -12.48
N LEU A 69 -6.98 -8.98 -12.82
CA LEU A 69 -6.71 -7.54 -12.84
C LEU A 69 -6.27 -7.03 -11.46
N LEU A 70 -6.85 -7.53 -10.36
CA LEU A 70 -6.38 -7.18 -9.01
C LEU A 70 -4.94 -7.61 -8.76
N GLY A 71 -4.57 -8.84 -9.11
CA GLY A 71 -3.18 -9.30 -8.97
C GLY A 71 -2.22 -8.53 -9.89
N MET A 72 -2.65 -8.24 -11.12
CA MET A 72 -1.83 -7.50 -12.06
C MET A 72 -1.64 -6.03 -11.65
N THR A 73 -2.67 -5.38 -11.11
CA THR A 73 -2.60 -3.95 -10.74
C THR A 73 -2.00 -3.72 -9.35
N GLY A 74 -2.51 -4.39 -8.32
CA GLY A 74 -2.12 -4.15 -6.92
C GLY A 74 -0.84 -4.84 -6.50
N VAL A 75 -0.39 -5.84 -7.27
CA VAL A 75 0.81 -6.62 -6.95
C VAL A 75 1.85 -6.46 -8.05
N PHE A 76 1.63 -7.03 -9.23
CA PHE A 76 2.68 -7.08 -10.26
C PHE A 76 3.08 -5.68 -10.78
N ALA A 77 2.15 -4.97 -11.42
CA ALA A 77 2.43 -3.69 -12.05
C ALA A 77 2.84 -2.62 -11.04
N TYR A 78 2.20 -2.59 -9.86
CA TYR A 78 2.62 -1.71 -8.76
C TYR A 78 4.10 -1.90 -8.43
N ASN A 79 4.53 -3.14 -8.16
CA ASN A 79 5.93 -3.40 -7.79
C ASN A 79 6.90 -3.09 -8.95
N VAL A 80 6.58 -3.51 -10.17
CA VAL A 80 7.44 -3.26 -11.34
C VAL A 80 7.62 -1.75 -11.59
N LEU A 81 6.53 -0.98 -11.58
CA LEU A 81 6.58 0.46 -11.81
C LEU A 81 7.26 1.19 -10.67
N PHE A 82 6.99 0.79 -9.42
CA PHE A 82 7.61 1.34 -8.23
C PHE A 82 9.14 1.21 -8.28
N PHE A 83 9.65 0.00 -8.53
CA PHE A 83 11.09 -0.22 -8.58
C PHE A 83 11.75 0.43 -9.79
N LYS A 84 11.09 0.45 -10.96
CA LYS A 84 11.59 1.20 -12.13
C LYS A 84 11.69 2.69 -11.83
N GLY A 85 10.71 3.27 -11.14
CA GLY A 85 10.76 4.67 -10.72
C GLY A 85 11.88 4.95 -9.74
N LEU A 86 12.05 4.10 -8.71
CA LEU A 86 13.11 4.25 -7.71
C LEU A 86 14.54 4.08 -8.27
N LYS A 87 14.71 3.45 -9.43
CA LYS A 87 16.00 3.43 -10.13
C LYS A 87 16.37 4.76 -10.79
N ILE A 88 15.38 5.65 -10.99
CA ILE A 88 15.56 6.92 -11.71
C ILE A 88 15.47 8.12 -10.76
N ILE A 89 14.57 8.06 -9.78
CA ILE A 89 14.34 9.15 -8.83
C ILE A 89 14.52 8.69 -7.38
N GLU A 90 14.84 9.65 -6.51
CA GLU A 90 15.02 9.40 -5.10
C GLU A 90 13.72 8.94 -4.42
N ALA A 91 13.87 8.11 -3.38
CA ALA A 91 12.75 7.58 -2.61
C ALA A 91 11.88 8.68 -1.97
N GLY A 92 12.47 9.80 -1.55
CA GLY A 92 11.75 10.96 -1.04
C GLY A 92 10.79 11.54 -2.08
N ARG A 93 11.28 11.80 -3.30
CA ARG A 93 10.47 12.31 -4.42
C ARG A 93 9.38 11.31 -4.84
N ALA A 94 9.71 10.02 -4.91
CA ALA A 94 8.72 8.97 -5.19
C ALA A 94 7.60 8.93 -4.13
N SER A 95 7.95 9.04 -2.84
CA SER A 95 6.97 9.00 -1.75
C SER A 95 6.03 10.21 -1.74
N LEU A 96 6.48 11.39 -2.18
CA LEU A 96 5.61 12.56 -2.38
C LEU A 96 4.55 12.32 -3.45
N ILE A 97 4.91 11.70 -4.57
CA ILE A 97 3.96 11.36 -5.63
C ILE A 97 2.93 10.35 -5.09
N ILE A 98 3.39 9.32 -4.37
CA ILE A 98 2.55 8.27 -3.79
C ILE A 98 1.60 8.80 -2.70
N ALA A 99 1.98 9.83 -1.95
CA ALA A 99 1.13 10.48 -0.95
C ALA A 99 -0.17 11.05 -1.55
N ASN A 100 -0.24 11.25 -2.87
CA ASN A 100 -1.46 11.69 -3.56
C ASN A 100 -2.46 10.56 -3.84
N ASN A 101 -2.14 9.30 -3.52
CA ASN A 101 -3.05 8.16 -3.66
C ASN A 101 -4.48 8.46 -3.16
N PRO A 102 -4.70 9.04 -1.97
CA PRO A 102 -6.05 9.31 -1.46
C PRO A 102 -6.84 10.30 -2.33
N ILE A 103 -6.16 11.23 -3.01
CA ILE A 103 -6.79 12.18 -3.94
C ILE A 103 -7.35 11.41 -5.14
N PHE A 104 -6.51 10.62 -5.80
CA PHE A 104 -6.94 9.87 -6.98
C PHE A 104 -7.97 8.79 -6.63
N ILE A 105 -7.80 8.07 -5.52
CA ILE A 105 -8.82 7.11 -5.05
C ILE A 105 -10.16 7.80 -4.84
N THR A 106 -10.17 8.98 -4.21
CA THR A 106 -11.39 9.77 -3.99
C THR A 106 -12.02 10.21 -5.30
N LEU A 107 -11.25 10.80 -6.21
CA LEU A 107 -11.75 11.32 -7.49
C LEU A 107 -12.40 10.21 -8.31
N PHE A 108 -11.69 9.10 -8.48
CA PHE A 108 -12.20 7.97 -9.25
C PHE A 108 -13.31 7.21 -8.51
N ALA A 109 -13.28 7.12 -7.18
CA ALA A 109 -14.39 6.54 -6.41
C ALA A 109 -15.67 7.37 -6.56
N SER A 110 -15.56 8.71 -6.52
CA SER A 110 -16.71 9.58 -6.79
C SER A 110 -17.23 9.39 -8.21
N TYR A 111 -16.35 9.29 -9.20
CA TYR A 111 -16.74 9.07 -10.60
C TYR A 111 -17.42 7.71 -10.83
N PHE A 112 -16.81 6.60 -10.40
CA PHE A 112 -17.30 5.25 -10.68
C PHE A 112 -18.41 4.78 -9.74
N PHE A 113 -18.34 5.12 -8.44
CA PHE A 113 -19.30 4.67 -7.44
C PHE A 113 -20.31 5.74 -7.04
N LYS A 114 -20.26 6.92 -7.67
CA LYS A 114 -21.14 8.06 -7.39
C LYS A 114 -21.11 8.48 -5.91
N GLU A 115 -19.98 8.28 -5.25
CA GLU A 115 -19.79 8.74 -3.87
C GLU A 115 -19.82 10.27 -3.83
N LYS A 116 -20.66 10.82 -2.93
CA LYS A 116 -20.85 12.27 -2.81
C LYS A 116 -19.58 12.95 -2.27
N LEU A 117 -19.04 13.85 -3.08
CA LEU A 117 -17.98 14.79 -2.67
C LEU A 117 -18.61 15.99 -1.99
N ASN A 118 -18.55 16.01 -0.65
CA ASN A 118 -18.86 17.19 0.13
C ASN A 118 -17.59 18.07 0.20
N PRO A 119 -17.70 19.41 0.09
CA PRO A 119 -16.60 20.33 0.38
C PRO A 119 -15.78 19.97 1.63
N ILE A 120 -16.43 19.57 2.73
CA ILE A 120 -15.75 19.15 3.97
C ILE A 120 -14.84 17.92 3.73
N LYS A 121 -15.28 16.95 2.93
CA LYS A 121 -14.47 15.77 2.58
C LYS A 121 -13.27 16.18 1.75
N VAL A 122 -13.48 17.01 0.73
CA VAL A 122 -12.41 17.50 -0.15
C VAL A 122 -11.36 18.26 0.66
N THR A 123 -11.79 19.17 1.53
CA THR A 123 -10.89 19.90 2.43
C THR A 123 -10.14 18.96 3.37
N GLY A 124 -10.82 17.98 3.98
CA GLY A 124 -10.16 16.99 4.84
C GLY A 124 -9.10 16.16 4.10
N ILE A 125 -9.38 15.78 2.85
CA ILE A 125 -8.44 15.02 2.01
C ILE A 125 -7.20 15.87 1.72
N ILE A 126 -7.40 17.11 1.24
CA ILE A 126 -6.31 18.05 0.94
C ILE A 126 -5.45 18.29 2.18
N ILE A 127 -6.07 18.57 3.33
CA ILE A 127 -5.36 18.78 4.60
C ILE A 127 -4.53 17.54 4.98
N SER A 128 -5.09 16.33 4.85
CA SER A 128 -4.37 15.11 5.22
C SER A 128 -3.20 14.82 4.28
N VAL A 129 -3.34 15.10 2.98
CA VAL A 129 -2.27 14.91 2.00
C VAL A 129 -1.16 15.94 2.22
N ILE A 130 -1.50 17.20 2.49
CA ILE A 130 -0.53 18.23 2.89
C ILE A 130 0.23 17.77 4.14
N GLY A 131 -0.48 17.24 5.14
CA GLY A 131 0.15 16.69 6.34
C GLY A 131 1.17 15.60 6.03
N ALA A 132 0.80 14.62 5.20
CA ALA A 132 1.71 13.57 4.75
C ALA A 132 2.93 14.13 3.99
N ILE A 133 2.73 15.10 3.10
CA ILE A 133 3.79 15.78 2.34
C ILE A 133 4.76 16.51 3.28
N ILE A 134 4.26 17.18 4.33
CA ILE A 134 5.11 17.87 5.33
C ILE A 134 6.00 16.85 6.06
N VAL A 135 5.45 15.71 6.47
CA VAL A 135 6.23 14.65 7.15
C VAL A 135 7.30 14.10 6.20
N ILE A 136 6.92 13.76 4.98
CA ILE A 136 7.82 13.17 3.97
C ILE A 136 8.95 14.13 3.60
N SER A 137 8.62 15.41 3.41
CA SER A 137 9.57 16.45 3.00
C SER A 137 10.45 16.97 4.12
N ARG A 138 10.24 16.48 5.36
CA ARG A 138 10.87 17.03 6.57
C ARG A 138 10.69 18.55 6.72
N GLY A 139 9.71 19.15 6.05
CA GLY A 139 9.43 20.59 6.05
C GLY A 139 9.96 21.37 4.85
N ASN A 140 10.69 20.74 3.91
CA ASN A 140 11.14 21.38 2.67
C ASN A 140 10.72 20.58 1.42
N PRO A 141 9.46 20.70 0.98
CA PRO A 141 8.98 19.97 -0.20
C PRO A 141 9.60 20.48 -1.50
N ILE A 142 10.09 21.71 -1.54
CA ILE A 142 10.68 22.32 -2.73
C ILE A 142 12.00 21.62 -3.07
N GLU A 143 12.82 21.28 -2.07
CA GLU A 143 14.05 20.52 -2.28
C GLU A 143 13.80 19.15 -2.93
N LEU A 144 12.73 18.47 -2.54
CA LEU A 144 12.36 17.17 -3.11
C LEU A 144 11.71 17.27 -4.51
N LEU A 145 11.24 18.46 -4.88
CA LEU A 145 10.63 18.74 -6.19
C LEU A 145 11.62 19.39 -7.16
N ASN A 146 12.83 19.71 -6.71
CA ASN A 146 13.88 20.23 -7.57
C ASN A 146 14.30 19.15 -8.58
N GLY A 147 14.09 19.45 -9.85
CA GLY A 147 14.43 18.59 -10.99
C GLY A 147 13.29 18.50 -12.00
N ASN A 148 13.63 18.20 -13.25
CA ASN A 148 12.64 18.06 -14.31
C ASN A 148 11.73 16.85 -14.07
N VAL A 149 10.49 16.94 -14.56
CA VAL A 149 9.60 15.78 -14.64
C VAL A 149 10.11 14.88 -15.77
N GLY A 150 10.44 13.64 -15.44
CA GLY A 150 10.95 12.66 -16.37
C GLY A 150 10.25 11.31 -16.26
N TRP A 151 10.94 10.27 -16.75
CA TRP A 151 10.42 8.91 -16.78
C TRP A 151 10.23 8.32 -15.38
N GLY A 152 11.04 8.71 -14.40
CA GLY A 152 10.92 8.20 -13.02
C GLY A 152 9.62 8.64 -12.35
N GLU A 153 9.29 9.92 -12.45
CA GLU A 153 8.02 10.48 -11.98
C GLU A 153 6.84 9.83 -12.68
N LEU A 154 6.94 9.61 -14.00
CA LEU A 154 5.89 8.94 -14.77
C LEU A 154 5.68 7.49 -14.31
N TYR A 155 6.76 6.73 -14.04
CA TYR A 155 6.64 5.38 -13.49
C TYR A 155 5.96 5.37 -12.12
N ILE A 156 6.34 6.27 -11.22
CA ILE A 156 5.71 6.36 -9.89
C ILE A 156 4.26 6.85 -9.98
N PHE A 157 3.97 7.76 -10.91
CA PHE A 157 2.59 8.20 -11.16
C PHE A 157 1.73 7.05 -11.70
N CYS A 158 2.23 6.26 -12.65
CA CYS A 158 1.55 5.05 -13.11
C CYS A 158 1.38 4.02 -11.97
N CYS A 159 2.34 3.92 -11.04
CA CYS A 159 2.23 3.10 -9.84
C CYS A 159 1.08 3.56 -8.91
N VAL A 160 0.88 4.87 -8.76
CA VAL A 160 -0.31 5.43 -8.07
C VAL A 160 -1.59 4.99 -8.78
N LEU A 161 -1.64 5.09 -10.11
CA LEU A 161 -2.83 4.69 -10.88
C LEU A 161 -3.13 3.19 -10.77
N THR A 162 -2.11 2.32 -10.73
CA THR A 162 -2.35 0.87 -10.54
C THR A 162 -2.87 0.58 -9.13
N TRP A 163 -2.40 1.28 -8.11
CA TRP A 163 -2.95 1.17 -6.75
C TRP A 163 -4.40 1.66 -6.65
N VAL A 164 -4.73 2.75 -7.33
CA VAL A 164 -6.10 3.27 -7.47
C VAL A 164 -6.98 2.22 -8.15
N ALA A 165 -6.53 1.67 -9.28
CA ALA A 165 -7.26 0.63 -9.99
C ALA A 165 -7.51 -0.61 -9.09
N TYR A 166 -6.48 -1.08 -8.38
CA TYR A 166 -6.61 -2.16 -7.41
C TYR A 166 -7.67 -1.88 -6.35
N THR A 167 -7.69 -0.67 -5.81
CA THR A 167 -8.64 -0.25 -4.77
C THR A 167 -10.08 -0.25 -5.28
N LEU A 168 -10.31 0.28 -6.49
CA LEU A 168 -11.65 0.42 -7.06
C LEU A 168 -12.19 -0.91 -7.60
N ILE A 169 -11.38 -1.68 -8.33
CA ILE A 169 -11.74 -3.04 -8.74
C ILE A 169 -12.02 -3.88 -7.49
N GLY A 170 -11.22 -3.70 -6.43
CA GLY A 170 -11.41 -4.35 -5.14
C GLY A 170 -12.78 -4.02 -4.55
N LYS A 171 -13.15 -2.73 -4.50
CA LYS A 171 -14.47 -2.29 -4.05
C LYS A 171 -15.61 -2.95 -4.83
N ALA A 172 -15.48 -3.01 -6.16
CA ALA A 172 -16.51 -3.60 -7.02
C ALA A 172 -16.66 -5.12 -6.80
N ILE A 173 -15.55 -5.86 -6.75
CA ILE A 173 -15.59 -7.32 -6.62
C ILE A 173 -16.00 -7.78 -5.21
N MET A 174 -15.74 -6.95 -4.19
CA MET A 174 -16.08 -7.26 -2.79
C MET A 174 -17.59 -7.24 -2.49
N THR A 175 -18.42 -6.92 -3.49
CA THR A 175 -19.88 -7.16 -3.46
C THR A 175 -20.20 -8.66 -3.50
N GLU A 176 -19.41 -9.45 -4.23
CA GLU A 176 -19.60 -10.89 -4.36
C GLU A 176 -18.56 -11.73 -3.59
N LEU A 177 -17.33 -11.21 -3.45
CA LEU A 177 -16.25 -11.89 -2.75
C LEU A 177 -16.00 -11.28 -1.36
N SER A 178 -15.53 -12.10 -0.43
CA SER A 178 -15.05 -11.60 0.85
C SER A 178 -13.69 -10.89 0.66
N PRO A 179 -13.36 -9.88 1.49
CA PRO A 179 -12.06 -9.21 1.46
C PRO A 179 -10.87 -10.17 1.45
N ILE A 180 -10.93 -11.22 2.28
CA ILE A 180 -9.85 -12.19 2.41
C ILE A 180 -9.69 -13.02 1.13
N VAL A 181 -10.79 -13.44 0.50
CA VAL A 181 -10.75 -14.20 -0.76
C VAL A 181 -10.19 -13.34 -1.89
N SER A 182 -10.63 -12.08 -2.00
CA SER A 182 -10.11 -11.15 -3.01
C SER A 182 -8.60 -10.95 -2.89
N VAL A 183 -8.11 -10.70 -1.67
CA VAL A 183 -6.67 -10.50 -1.41
C VAL A 183 -5.88 -11.79 -1.60
N SER A 184 -6.45 -12.95 -1.23
CA SER A 184 -5.80 -14.26 -1.41
C SER A 184 -5.51 -14.55 -2.88
N TYR A 185 -6.54 -14.46 -3.73
CA TYR A 185 -6.38 -14.74 -5.14
C TYR A 185 -5.58 -13.65 -5.87
N SER A 186 -5.77 -12.36 -5.53
CA SER A 186 -4.96 -11.30 -6.13
C SER A 186 -3.47 -11.46 -5.78
N SER A 187 -3.16 -11.82 -4.53
CA SER A 187 -1.77 -12.05 -4.10
C SER A 187 -1.18 -13.26 -4.82
N ALA A 188 -1.96 -14.35 -4.98
CA ALA A 188 -1.49 -15.54 -5.70
C ALA A 188 -1.22 -15.24 -7.18
N VAL A 189 -2.14 -14.57 -7.89
CA VAL A 189 -1.92 -14.16 -9.29
C VAL A 189 -0.70 -13.24 -9.41
N GLY A 190 -0.60 -12.26 -8.51
CA GLY A 190 0.52 -11.33 -8.46
C GLY A 190 1.86 -12.01 -8.20
N ALA A 191 1.91 -12.96 -7.28
CA ALA A 191 3.10 -13.77 -6.99
C ALA A 191 3.53 -14.59 -8.20
N VAL A 192 2.58 -15.24 -8.89
CA VAL A 192 2.88 -15.98 -10.13
C VAL A 192 3.44 -15.06 -11.20
N ALA A 193 2.87 -13.87 -11.40
CA ALA A 193 3.37 -12.90 -12.36
C ALA A 193 4.77 -12.35 -11.97
N LEU A 194 5.03 -12.13 -10.68
CA LEU A 194 6.31 -11.66 -10.16
C LEU A 194 7.40 -12.74 -10.17
N PHE A 195 7.04 -14.02 -10.26
CA PHE A 195 8.01 -15.10 -10.35
C PHE A 195 8.95 -14.95 -11.54
N VAL A 196 8.42 -14.55 -12.70
CA VAL A 196 9.21 -14.40 -13.93
C VAL A 196 10.34 -13.37 -13.76
N PRO A 197 10.08 -12.10 -13.40
CA PRO A 197 11.17 -11.14 -13.18
C PRO A 197 12.07 -11.51 -12.00
N ALA A 198 11.54 -12.12 -10.93
CA ALA A 198 12.36 -12.60 -9.80
C ALA A 198 13.34 -13.71 -10.21
N TYR A 199 12.90 -14.62 -11.08
CA TYR A 199 13.73 -15.68 -11.62
C TYR A 199 14.86 -15.10 -12.48
N PHE A 200 14.56 -14.15 -13.36
CA PHE A 200 15.56 -13.45 -14.18
C PHE A 200 16.50 -12.56 -13.35
N GLU A 201 16.08 -12.11 -12.17
CA GLU A 201 16.93 -11.39 -11.23
C GLU A 201 17.96 -12.30 -10.52
N GLY A 202 17.86 -13.62 -10.66
CA GLY A 202 18.81 -14.57 -10.06
C GLY A 202 18.36 -15.14 -8.71
N MET A 203 17.13 -14.86 -8.27
CA MET A 203 16.59 -15.28 -6.97
C MET A 203 16.93 -16.73 -6.59
N MET A 204 16.80 -17.68 -7.52
CA MET A 204 17.05 -19.11 -7.23
C MET A 204 18.49 -19.41 -6.80
N ARG A 205 19.46 -18.62 -7.26
CA ARG A 205 20.87 -18.75 -6.88
C ARG A 205 21.12 -18.10 -5.52
N ASP A 206 20.48 -16.96 -5.28
CA ASP A 206 20.76 -16.12 -4.11
C ASP A 206 20.01 -16.57 -2.85
N LEU A 207 18.95 -17.38 -2.98
CA LEU A 207 18.14 -17.88 -1.85
C LEU A 207 18.96 -18.49 -0.70
N VAL A 208 20.08 -19.15 -1.02
CA VAL A 208 20.97 -19.80 -0.04
C VAL A 208 21.82 -18.78 0.73
N HIS A 209 21.99 -17.58 0.17
CA HIS A 209 22.81 -16.50 0.74
C HIS A 209 22.00 -15.51 1.59
N TYR A 210 20.66 -15.57 1.55
CA TYR A 210 19.82 -14.69 2.35
C TYR A 210 19.99 -14.98 3.84
N SER A 211 20.25 -13.91 4.59
CA SER A 211 20.46 -13.98 6.02
C SER A 211 19.14 -14.27 6.76
N THR A 212 19.25 -14.68 8.02
CA THR A 212 18.07 -14.82 8.89
C THR A 212 17.30 -13.50 9.03
N ALA A 213 18.00 -12.35 8.99
CA ALA A 213 17.38 -11.03 9.04
C ALA A 213 16.53 -10.75 7.80
N ASP A 214 16.99 -11.17 6.62
CA ASP A 214 16.23 -11.05 5.37
C ASP A 214 14.94 -11.87 5.42
N TRP A 215 15.01 -13.11 5.90
CA TRP A 215 13.83 -13.95 6.05
C TRP A 215 12.81 -13.38 7.05
N PHE A 216 13.27 -12.82 8.17
CA PHE A 216 12.38 -12.10 9.10
C PHE A 216 11.77 -10.86 8.45
N GLY A 217 12.55 -10.10 7.68
CA GLY A 217 12.07 -8.95 6.93
C GLY A 217 11.02 -9.33 5.90
N ILE A 218 11.28 -10.35 5.07
CA ILE A 218 10.36 -10.89 4.07
C ILE A 218 9.09 -11.42 4.75
N PHE A 219 9.21 -12.14 5.87
CA PHE A 219 8.07 -12.60 6.64
C PHE A 219 7.24 -11.42 7.16
N TYR A 220 7.87 -10.37 7.67
CA TYR A 220 7.16 -9.18 8.13
C TYR A 220 6.42 -8.50 6.98
N LEU A 221 7.07 -8.32 5.83
CA LEU A 221 6.48 -7.75 4.61
C LEU A 221 5.30 -8.60 4.11
N GLY A 222 5.43 -9.92 4.13
CA GLY A 222 4.41 -10.87 3.72
C GLY A 222 3.23 -10.88 4.69
N PHE A 223 3.46 -11.22 5.94
CA PHE A 223 2.40 -11.40 6.93
C PHE A 223 1.79 -10.08 7.40
N PHE A 224 2.57 -9.18 8.01
CA PHE A 224 2.04 -7.93 8.55
C PHE A 224 1.74 -6.93 7.42
N GLY A 225 2.67 -6.79 6.48
CA GLY A 225 2.52 -5.85 5.36
C GLY A 225 1.42 -6.23 4.38
N THR A 226 1.22 -7.53 4.11
CA THR A 226 0.31 -7.98 3.05
C THR A 226 -0.91 -8.72 3.62
N VAL A 227 -0.73 -9.80 4.39
CA VAL A 227 -1.87 -10.58 4.92
C VAL A 227 -2.76 -9.71 5.79
N LEU A 228 -2.23 -9.12 6.87
CA LEU A 228 -3.02 -8.26 7.75
C LEU A 228 -3.33 -6.93 7.07
N GLY A 229 -2.31 -6.27 6.51
CA GLY A 229 -2.43 -4.95 5.91
C GLY A 229 -3.49 -4.89 4.81
N PHE A 230 -3.41 -5.75 3.80
CA PHE A 230 -4.31 -5.68 2.63
C PHE A 230 -5.72 -6.17 3.00
N VAL A 231 -5.85 -7.22 3.82
CA VAL A 231 -7.17 -7.72 4.24
C VAL A 231 -7.91 -6.68 5.07
N TRP A 232 -7.24 -6.04 6.03
CA TRP A 232 -7.86 -4.99 6.84
C TRP A 232 -8.17 -3.73 6.04
N TYR A 233 -7.30 -3.36 5.10
CA TYR A 233 -7.58 -2.26 4.18
C TYR A 233 -8.83 -2.54 3.34
N TYR A 234 -8.95 -3.74 2.78
CA TYR A 234 -10.12 -4.17 2.02
C TYR A 234 -11.38 -4.27 2.87
N GLN A 235 -11.29 -4.75 4.12
CA GLN A 235 -12.39 -4.70 5.08
C GLN A 235 -12.85 -3.25 5.32
N GLY A 236 -11.90 -2.31 5.45
CA GLY A 236 -12.19 -0.89 5.54
C GLY A 236 -12.91 -0.36 4.31
N ILE A 237 -12.38 -0.61 3.10
CA ILE A 237 -13.00 -0.23 1.83
C ILE A 237 -14.42 -0.78 1.71
N LYS A 238 -14.64 -2.05 2.10
CA LYS A 238 -15.95 -2.69 2.05
C LYS A 238 -16.95 -1.97 2.94
N ILE A 239 -16.57 -1.60 4.17
CA ILE A 239 -17.48 -1.07 5.20
C ILE A 239 -17.67 0.44 5.09
N ILE A 240 -16.58 1.22 4.99
CA ILE A 240 -16.64 2.71 5.02
C ILE A 240 -16.36 3.37 3.67
N GLY A 241 -16.08 2.57 2.63
CA GLY A 241 -15.80 3.05 1.27
C GLY A 241 -14.32 3.37 1.03
N PRO A 242 -13.87 3.33 -0.25
CA PRO A 242 -12.50 3.63 -0.66
C PRO A 242 -12.06 5.06 -0.31
N MET A 243 -12.95 6.05 -0.42
CA MET A 243 -12.65 7.45 -0.11
C MET A 243 -12.18 7.63 1.35
N LYS A 244 -12.94 7.09 2.31
CA LYS A 244 -12.59 7.17 3.74
C LYS A 244 -11.43 6.27 4.11
N ALA A 245 -11.40 5.04 3.59
CA ALA A 245 -10.34 4.08 3.91
C ALA A 245 -8.97 4.56 3.43
N SER A 246 -8.89 5.18 2.24
CA SER A 246 -7.63 5.71 1.69
C SER A 246 -7.01 6.85 2.50
N GLN A 247 -7.77 7.60 3.30
CA GLN A 247 -7.18 8.63 4.16
C GLN A 247 -6.23 8.07 5.20
N PHE A 248 -6.45 6.82 5.63
CA PHE A 248 -5.57 6.16 6.58
C PHE A 248 -4.16 5.89 6.02
N LEU A 249 -3.99 5.94 4.69
CA LEU A 249 -2.68 5.84 4.05
C LEU A 249 -1.77 6.99 4.45
N ASN A 250 -2.31 8.16 4.78
CA ASN A 250 -1.53 9.32 5.21
C ASN A 250 -0.92 9.13 6.62
N PHE A 251 -1.38 8.13 7.41
CA PHE A 251 -0.72 7.75 8.66
C PHE A 251 0.51 6.86 8.47
N VAL A 252 0.70 6.28 7.28
CA VAL A 252 1.85 5.43 6.97
C VAL A 252 3.19 6.18 7.15
N PRO A 253 3.41 7.38 6.55
CA PRO A 253 4.66 8.11 6.74
C PRO A 253 4.90 8.50 8.20
N ILE A 254 3.85 8.88 8.94
CA ILE A 254 3.94 9.19 10.37
C ILE A 254 4.43 7.95 11.15
N SER A 255 3.80 6.81 10.89
CA SER A 255 4.15 5.55 11.55
C SER A 255 5.58 5.11 11.22
N ALA A 256 6.01 5.29 9.97
CA ALA A 256 7.37 4.97 9.55
C ALA A 256 8.42 5.81 10.31
N VAL A 257 8.21 7.13 10.43
CA VAL A 257 9.12 8.02 11.16
C VAL A 257 9.12 7.71 12.66
N LEU A 258 7.96 7.45 13.26
CA LEU A 258 7.88 7.08 14.69
C LEU A 258 8.60 5.76 14.97
N LEU A 259 8.40 4.74 14.13
CA LEU A 259 9.11 3.47 14.27
C LEU A 259 10.63 3.64 14.05
N ALA A 260 11.04 4.49 13.11
CA ALA A 260 12.45 4.82 12.90
C ALA A 260 13.06 5.54 14.12
N PHE A 261 12.32 6.45 14.77
CA PHE A 261 12.75 7.05 16.04
C PHE A 261 12.98 5.99 17.12
N PHE A 262 12.01 5.09 17.35
CA PHE A 262 12.10 4.08 18.41
C PHE A 262 13.15 2.99 18.14
N MET A 263 13.30 2.57 16.87
CA MET A 263 14.15 1.42 16.52
C MET A 263 15.55 1.82 16.05
N LEU A 264 15.69 2.98 15.40
CA LEU A 264 16.94 3.45 14.79
C LEU A 264 17.54 4.66 15.51
N GLY A 265 16.82 5.26 16.47
CA GLY A 265 17.26 6.46 17.18
C GLY A 265 17.28 7.72 16.31
N GLU A 266 16.55 7.74 15.19
CA GLU A 266 16.39 8.95 14.37
C GLU A 266 15.68 10.05 15.18
N SER A 267 15.97 11.33 14.93
CA SER A 267 15.36 12.44 15.68
C SER A 267 13.95 12.78 15.20
N ILE A 268 13.05 13.14 16.15
CA ILE A 268 11.74 13.70 15.82
C ILE A 268 11.91 15.13 15.35
N THR A 269 11.42 15.42 14.15
CA THR A 269 11.44 16.76 13.56
C THR A 269 10.15 17.52 13.85
N LEU A 270 10.20 18.86 13.82
CA LEU A 270 9.00 19.69 13.92
C LEU A 270 8.00 19.40 12.79
N SER A 271 8.50 19.05 11.61
CA SER A 271 7.70 18.62 10.46
C SER A 271 6.87 17.36 10.75
N LEU A 272 7.38 16.41 11.57
CA LEU A 272 6.59 15.26 11.99
C LEU A 272 5.38 15.68 12.83
N LEU A 273 5.59 16.59 13.81
CA LEU A 273 4.52 17.05 14.70
C LEU A 273 3.44 17.81 13.91
N VAL A 274 3.84 18.79 13.11
CA VAL A 274 2.92 19.58 12.29
C VAL A 274 2.19 18.70 11.28
N GLY A 275 2.92 17.85 10.55
CA GLY A 275 2.33 16.94 9.58
C GLY A 275 1.35 15.96 10.22
N THR A 276 1.65 15.46 11.42
CA THR A 276 0.74 14.58 12.18
C THR A 276 -0.57 15.26 12.54
N ILE A 277 -0.52 16.51 13.01
CA ILE A 277 -1.73 17.30 13.32
C ILE A 277 -2.59 17.46 12.06
N PHE A 278 -1.98 17.76 10.91
CA PHE A 278 -2.68 17.89 9.65
C PHE A 278 -3.31 16.57 9.20
N VAL A 279 -2.58 15.45 9.26
CA VAL A 279 -3.14 14.12 8.92
C VAL A 279 -4.32 13.77 9.80
N ILE A 280 -4.20 13.92 11.13
CA ILE A 280 -5.28 13.62 12.08
C ILE A 280 -6.50 14.50 11.78
N SER A 281 -6.30 15.80 11.61
CA SER A 281 -7.39 16.77 11.35
C SER A 281 -8.09 16.47 10.03
N GLY A 282 -7.33 16.20 8.98
CA GLY A 282 -7.87 15.88 7.66
C GLY A 282 -8.65 14.58 7.65
N VAL A 283 -8.10 13.51 8.24
CA VAL A 283 -8.80 12.21 8.36
C VAL A 283 -10.08 12.36 9.18
N TYR A 284 -10.04 13.11 10.28
CA TYR A 284 -11.22 13.38 11.10
C TYR A 284 -12.32 14.10 10.31
N LEU A 285 -11.98 15.17 9.60
CA LEU A 285 -12.93 15.92 8.77
C LEU A 285 -13.57 15.06 7.68
N THR A 286 -12.77 14.28 6.94
CA THR A 286 -13.27 13.40 5.88
C THR A 286 -14.19 12.31 6.41
N ASN A 287 -13.92 11.79 7.61
CA ASN A 287 -14.73 10.71 8.19
C ASN A 287 -16.01 11.21 8.87
N ARG A 288 -15.99 12.43 9.44
CA ARG A 288 -17.15 13.05 10.11
C ARG A 288 -18.16 13.65 9.12
N ALA A 289 -17.77 13.98 7.90
CA ALA A 289 -18.64 14.65 6.92
C ALA A 289 -19.92 13.89 6.48
N ASP A 290 -20.13 12.65 6.95
CA ASP A 290 -21.36 11.87 6.73
C ASP A 290 -22.16 11.62 8.03
N ALA A 291 -21.71 12.16 9.17
CA ALA A 291 -22.39 12.13 10.45
C ALA A 291 -23.13 13.45 10.68
#